data_AF-A0A924F0U5-F1
#
_entry.id   AF-A0A924F0U5-F1
#
_cell.length_a   1.000
_cell.length_b   1.000
_cell.length_c   1.000
_cell.angle_alpha   90.00
_cell.angle_beta   90.00
_cell.angle_gamma   90.00
#
_symmetry.space_group_name_H-M   'P 1'
#
loop_
_entity.id
_entity.type
_entity.pdbx_description
1 polymer ?
#
loop_
_entity_poly.entity_id
_entity_poly.type
_entity_poly.pdbx_seq_one_letter_code
_entity_poly.pdbx_strand_id
1 'polypeptide(L)'
;MNRDADGLGERDDPLRWKEFVLRRDGMIHAMDGGLWLHRHTWFNTPMAHLVCTNRELLLAYGASVGLPVHRLQVKPLKDPRTGERRDAWHWDLVGRFLPPIV
;
A
#
# COMPACT_ATOMS: atom_id res chain seq x y z
N MET A 1 16.53 32.43 27.35
CA MET A 1 17.31 32.49 26.09
C MET A 1 16.95 31.23 25.32
N ASN A 2 15.99 31.34 24.41
CA ASN A 2 15.49 30.23 23.59
C ASN A 2 16.61 29.75 22.66
N ARG A 3 16.76 28.43 22.53
CA ARG A 3 17.12 27.83 21.25
C ARG A 3 16.04 26.83 20.93
N ASP A 4 15.40 27.10 19.82
CA ASP A 4 14.18 26.52 19.35
C ASP A 4 14.39 25.04 18.99
N ALA A 5 13.40 24.26 19.38
CA ALA A 5 13.20 22.89 18.94
C ALA A 5 12.58 22.94 17.53
N ASP A 6 13.42 23.06 16.50
CA ASP A 6 12.97 23.02 15.11
C ASP A 6 13.45 21.74 14.40
N GLY A 7 12.48 20.95 13.93
CA GLY A 7 12.65 20.21 12.69
C GLY A 7 13.02 18.72 12.77
N LEU A 8 12.45 17.94 13.68
CA LEU A 8 12.25 16.52 13.38
C LEU A 8 11.01 16.41 12.49
N GLY A 9 11.20 16.53 11.17
CA GLY A 9 10.14 16.28 10.19
C GLY A 9 9.43 14.97 10.52
N GLU A 10 8.10 14.93 10.31
CA GLU A 10 7.29 13.72 10.39
C GLU A 10 8.12 12.57 9.84
N ARG A 11 8.51 11.63 10.70
CA ARG A 11 9.10 10.38 10.22
C ARG A 11 8.00 9.71 9.43
N ASP A 12 8.06 9.79 8.11
CA ASP A 12 7.16 9.09 7.20
C ASP A 12 7.11 7.64 7.66
N ASP A 13 5.98 7.22 8.26
CA ASP A 13 5.76 5.84 8.63
C ASP A 13 5.72 5.04 7.32
N PRO A 14 6.72 4.18 7.03
CA PRO A 14 6.77 3.45 5.77
C PRO A 14 5.59 2.47 5.65
N LEU A 15 4.94 2.11 6.76
CA LEU A 15 3.75 1.26 6.77
C LEU A 15 2.46 2.05 6.51
N ARG A 16 2.54 3.38 6.41
CA ARG A 16 1.40 4.21 6.03
C ARG A 16 1.10 4.03 4.56
N TRP A 17 -0.07 3.47 4.29
CA TRP A 17 -0.60 3.37 2.94
C TRP A 17 -1.19 4.69 2.46
N LYS A 18 -1.22 4.88 1.14
CA LYS A 18 -1.82 6.05 0.48
C LYS A 18 -2.87 5.61 -0.52
N GLU A 19 -3.93 6.40 -0.61
CA GLU A 19 -4.96 6.28 -1.64
C GLU A 19 -4.72 7.34 -2.71
N PHE A 20 -5.15 7.04 -3.93
CA PHE A 20 -5.04 7.95 -5.08
C PHE A 20 -6.34 7.94 -5.84
N VAL A 21 -6.78 9.13 -6.29
CA VAL A 21 -7.95 9.27 -7.15
C VAL A 21 -7.71 8.59 -8.49
N LEU A 22 -6.53 8.82 -9.09
CA LEU A 22 -6.16 8.21 -10.34
C LEU A 22 -5.43 6.89 -10.08
N ARG A 23 -5.95 5.81 -10.68
CA ARG A 23 -5.32 4.48 -10.65
C ARG A 23 -3.85 4.54 -11.09
N ARG A 24 -3.55 5.37 -12.09
CA ARG A 24 -2.18 5.56 -12.62
C ARG A 24 -1.21 6.00 -11.52
N ASP A 25 -1.60 6.96 -10.70
CA ASP A 25 -0.70 7.55 -9.69
C ASP A 25 -0.47 6.56 -8.54
N GLY A 26 -1.50 5.83 -8.16
CA GLY A 26 -1.37 4.73 -7.20
C GLY A 26 -0.47 3.59 -7.71
N MET A 27 -0.57 3.23 -9.00
CA MET A 27 0.34 2.26 -9.61
C MET A 27 1.80 2.76 -9.58
N ILE A 28 2.04 4.04 -9.87
CA ILE A 28 3.39 4.64 -9.79
C ILE A 28 3.90 4.59 -8.35
N HIS A 29 3.07 4.96 -7.38
CA HIS A 29 3.43 4.90 -5.96
C HIS A 29 3.82 3.48 -5.53
N ALA A 30 3.05 2.47 -5.93
CA ALA A 30 3.38 1.06 -5.67
C ALA A 30 4.67 0.60 -6.37
N MET A 31 4.94 1.09 -7.57
CA MET A 31 6.17 0.82 -8.32
C MET A 31 7.41 1.46 -7.70
N ASP A 32 7.23 2.59 -7.01
CA ASP A 32 8.30 3.30 -6.30
C ASP A 32 8.51 2.75 -4.87
N GLY A 33 7.82 1.65 -4.53
CA GLY A 33 7.99 0.95 -3.26
C GLY A 33 7.06 1.44 -2.13
N GLY A 34 6.10 2.32 -2.43
CA GLY A 34 5.09 2.75 -1.48
C GLY A 34 3.91 1.77 -1.36
N LEU A 35 3.20 1.80 -0.23
CA LEU A 35 2.00 1.01 -0.01
C LEU A 35 0.78 1.73 -0.62
N TRP A 36 0.30 1.24 -1.75
CA TRP A 36 -0.91 1.78 -2.38
C TRP A 36 -2.15 1.01 -1.93
N LEU A 37 -3.08 1.69 -1.27
CA LEU A 37 -4.42 1.16 -0.96
C LEU A 37 -5.39 1.55 -2.08
N HIS A 38 -5.94 0.57 -2.76
CA HIS A 38 -6.92 0.76 -3.84
C HIS A 38 -8.25 0.12 -3.47
N ARG A 39 -9.22 0.95 -3.06
CA ARG A 39 -10.55 0.48 -2.67
C ARG A 39 -11.37 0.01 -3.86
N HIS A 40 -12.16 -1.04 -3.65
CA HIS A 40 -13.04 -1.64 -4.64
C HIS A 40 -14.26 -2.27 -3.96
N THR A 41 -15.30 -2.57 -4.72
CA THR A 41 -16.46 -3.33 -4.23
C THR A 41 -16.58 -4.61 -5.06
N TRP A 42 -16.51 -5.77 -4.40
CA TRP A 42 -16.61 -7.07 -5.05
C TRP A 42 -17.89 -7.79 -4.59
N PHE A 43 -18.83 -8.06 -5.50
CA PHE A 43 -20.16 -8.62 -5.17
C PHE A 43 -20.82 -7.94 -3.96
N ASN A 44 -20.96 -6.60 -4.02
CA ASN A 44 -21.48 -5.76 -2.93
C ASN A 44 -20.71 -5.82 -1.61
N THR A 45 -19.53 -6.45 -1.59
CA THR A 45 -18.65 -6.49 -0.42
C THR A 45 -17.54 -5.45 -0.58
N PRO A 46 -17.43 -4.47 0.34
CA PRO A 46 -16.31 -3.54 0.35
C PRO A 46 -14.98 -4.27 0.54
N MET A 47 -13.98 -3.89 -0.27
CA MET A 47 -12.64 -4.43 -0.19
C MET A 47 -11.59 -3.38 -0.59
N ALA A 48 -10.32 -3.70 -0.37
CA ALA A 48 -9.22 -2.93 -0.93
C ALA A 48 -8.09 -3.86 -1.34
N HIS A 49 -7.40 -3.52 -2.43
CA HIS A 49 -6.10 -4.11 -2.73
C HIS A 49 -5.02 -3.25 -2.09
N LEU A 50 -4.18 -3.83 -1.25
CA LEU A 50 -2.95 -3.20 -0.81
C LEU A 50 -1.79 -3.73 -1.63
N VAL A 51 -1.13 -2.83 -2.37
CA VAL A 51 -0.23 -3.19 -3.47
C VAL A 51 1.12 -2.51 -3.32
N CYS A 52 2.20 -3.26 -3.55
CA CYS A 52 3.56 -2.75 -3.55
C CYS A 52 4.52 -3.65 -4.33
N THR A 53 5.56 -3.07 -4.93
CA THR A 53 6.72 -3.81 -5.48
C THR A 53 7.80 -4.11 -4.43
N ASN A 54 7.66 -3.61 -3.21
CA ASN A 54 8.48 -4.00 -2.08
C ASN A 54 7.75 -5.07 -1.26
N ARG A 55 8.16 -6.34 -1.42
CA ARG A 55 7.59 -7.48 -0.71
C ARG A 55 7.73 -7.35 0.81
N GLU A 56 8.90 -6.93 1.27
CA GLU A 56 9.21 -6.86 2.71
C GLU A 56 8.32 -5.84 3.40
N LEU A 57 8.02 -4.73 2.74
CA LEU A 57 7.11 -3.70 3.25
C LEU A 57 5.68 -4.22 3.40
N LEU A 58 5.18 -4.99 2.43
CA LEU A 58 3.86 -5.63 2.54
C LEU A 58 3.79 -6.71 3.60
N LEU A 59 4.89 -7.42 3.84
CA LEU A 59 4.98 -8.38 4.94
C LEU A 59 5.03 -7.68 6.29
N ALA A 60 5.75 -6.57 6.42
CA ALA A 60 5.82 -5.76 7.63
C ALA A 60 4.44 -5.16 7.96
N TYR A 61 3.75 -4.60 6.97
CA TYR A 61 2.35 -4.18 7.13
C TYR A 61 1.47 -5.37 7.53
N GLY A 62 1.60 -6.50 6.84
CA GLY A 62 0.81 -7.69 7.15
C GLY A 62 1.01 -8.16 8.58
N ALA A 63 2.24 -8.20 9.07
CA ALA A 63 2.55 -8.56 10.45
C ALA A 63 1.94 -7.58 11.46
N SER A 64 1.95 -6.26 11.18
CA SER A 64 1.43 -5.25 12.11
C SER A 64 -0.09 -5.33 12.30
N VAL A 65 -0.83 -5.83 11.30
CA VAL A 65 -2.29 -6.01 11.37
C VAL A 65 -2.75 -7.47 11.46
N GLY A 66 -1.83 -8.43 11.54
CA GLY A 66 -2.15 -9.86 11.69
C GLY A 66 -2.64 -10.57 10.42
N LEU A 67 -2.20 -10.13 9.23
CA LEU A 67 -2.46 -10.81 7.97
C LEU A 67 -1.57 -12.06 7.81
N PRO A 68 -2.14 -13.21 7.44
CA PRO A 68 -1.38 -14.44 7.30
C PRO A 68 -0.61 -14.49 5.98
N VAL A 69 0.70 -14.68 6.03
CA VAL A 69 1.63 -14.66 4.86
C VAL A 69 1.15 -15.49 3.66
N HIS A 70 0.52 -16.65 3.89
CA HIS A 70 0.05 -17.54 2.82
C HIS A 70 -1.07 -16.94 1.95
N ARG A 71 -1.71 -15.84 2.37
CA ARG A 71 -2.71 -15.11 1.59
C ARG A 71 -2.09 -14.05 0.67
N LEU A 72 -0.77 -13.80 0.77
CA LEU A 72 -0.07 -12.80 -0.05
C LEU A 72 0.02 -13.30 -1.48
N GLN A 73 -0.44 -12.49 -2.43
CA GLN A 73 -0.45 -12.85 -3.83
C GLN A 73 0.72 -12.22 -4.56
N VAL A 74 1.27 -12.92 -5.56
CA VAL A 74 2.23 -12.37 -6.52
C VAL A 74 1.51 -12.14 -7.84
N LYS A 75 1.41 -10.87 -8.25
CA LYS A 75 0.77 -10.46 -9.51
C LYS A 75 1.56 -9.30 -10.10
N PRO A 76 2.27 -9.47 -11.23
CA PRO A 76 3.08 -8.40 -11.79
C PRO A 76 2.24 -7.18 -12.19
N LEU A 77 2.74 -5.99 -11.85
CA LEU A 77 2.19 -4.73 -12.35
C LEU A 77 2.90 -4.34 -13.66
N LYS A 78 2.18 -3.68 -14.56
CA LYS A 78 2.76 -3.02 -15.75
C LYS A 78 3.02 -1.55 -15.40
N ASP A 79 4.26 -1.10 -15.43
CA ASP A 79 4.62 0.27 -15.10
C ASP A 79 3.96 1.22 -16.10
N PRO A 80 3.10 2.16 -15.67
CA PRO A 80 2.43 3.09 -16.59
C PRO A 80 3.37 4.16 -17.17
N ARG A 81 4.62 4.24 -16.69
CA ARG A 81 5.66 5.16 -17.19
C ARG A 81 6.43 4.55 -18.36
N THR A 82 6.74 3.26 -18.28
CA THR A 82 7.65 2.57 -19.23
C THR A 82 6.98 1.44 -20.01
N GLY A 83 5.89 0.87 -19.50
CA GLY A 83 5.22 -0.30 -20.06
C GLY A 83 5.83 -1.65 -19.65
N GLU A 84 6.91 -1.66 -18.87
CA GLU A 84 7.57 -2.88 -18.38
C GLU A 84 6.76 -3.56 -17.27
N ARG A 85 6.90 -4.88 -17.15
CA ARG A 85 6.27 -5.65 -16.06
C ARG A 85 7.27 -5.88 -14.93
N ARG A 86 6.85 -5.61 -13.70
CA ARG A 86 7.62 -5.88 -12.48
C ARG A 86 6.80 -6.71 -11.51
N ASP A 87 7.46 -7.63 -10.81
CA ASP A 87 6.82 -8.37 -9.74
C ASP A 87 6.27 -7.42 -8.68
N ALA A 88 5.05 -7.71 -8.25
CA ALA A 88 4.37 -6.95 -7.22
C ALA A 88 3.55 -7.89 -6.36
N TRP A 89 3.41 -7.51 -5.10
CA TRP A 89 2.69 -8.27 -4.10
C TRP A 89 1.40 -7.56 -3.74
N HIS A 90 0.39 -8.35 -3.40
CA HIS A 90 -0.96 -7.87 -3.18
C HIS A 90 -1.59 -8.55 -1.97
N TRP A 91 -2.26 -7.75 -1.15
CA TRP A 91 -3.25 -8.22 -0.19
C TRP A 91 -4.65 -7.82 -0.64
N ASP A 92 -5.58 -8.77 -0.61
CA ASP A 92 -7.02 -8.49 -0.72
C ASP A 92 -7.57 -8.28 0.70
N LEU A 93 -7.82 -7.02 1.06
CA LEU A 93 -8.28 -6.61 2.38
C LEU A 93 -9.81 -6.52 2.42
N VAL A 94 -10.42 -7.21 3.37
CA VAL A 94 -11.88 -7.28 3.56
C VAL A 94 -12.23 -7.31 5.05
N GLY A 95 -13.46 -6.95 5.38
CA GLY A 95 -14.00 -7.04 6.74
C GLY A 95 -13.10 -6.33 7.76
N ARG A 96 -12.70 -7.03 8.83
CA ARG A 96 -11.85 -6.45 9.89
C ARG A 96 -10.48 -5.96 9.43
N PHE A 97 -10.00 -6.41 8.26
CA PHE A 97 -8.71 -6.00 7.71
C PHE A 97 -8.83 -4.86 6.70
N LEU A 98 -10.05 -4.47 6.32
CA LEU A 98 -10.29 -3.31 5.48
C LEU A 98 -10.11 -2.04 6.33
N PRO A 99 -9.14 -1.15 6.03
CA PRO A 99 -8.99 0.09 6.77
C PRO A 99 -10.26 0.95 6.67
N PRO A 100 -10.63 1.70 7.73
CA PRO A 100 -11.79 2.59 7.67
C PRO A 100 -11.62 3.66 6.59
N ILE A 101 -12.73 4.23 6.13
CA ILE A 101 -12.70 5.46 5.33
C ILE A 101 -12.31 6.59 6.29
N VAL A 102 -11.26 7.34 5.93
CA VAL A 102 -10.79 8.53 6.66
C VAL A 102 -11.43 9.80 6.14
#